data_AF-A0A126Z182-F1
#
_entry.id   AF-A0A126Z182-F1
#
_cell.length_a   1.000
_cell.length_b   1.000
_cell.length_c   1.000
_cell.angle_alpha   90.00
_cell.angle_beta   90.00
_cell.angle_gamma   90.00
#
_symmetry.space_group_name_H-M   'P 1'
#
loop_
_entity.id
_entity.type
_entity.pdbx_description
1 polymer ?
#
loop_
_entity_poly.entity_id
_entity_poly.type
_entity_poly.pdbx_seq_one_letter_code
_entity_poly.pdbx_strand_id
1 'polypeptide(L)' 'MAATVRELTVAQVTALLTRRFPLKNISHVTETVAEEYDALAGNPIRIYVPNLVEHAARHRLSREPAFTT' A
#
# COMPACT_ATOMS: atom_id res chain seq x y z
N MET A 1 1.78 12.48 20.42
CA MET A 1 2.27 11.20 19.85
C MET A 1 2.86 11.52 18.47
N ALA A 2 4.14 11.26 18.26
CA ALA A 2 4.73 11.37 16.93
C ALA A 2 4.27 10.17 16.11
N ALA A 3 3.81 10.40 14.87
CA ALA A 3 3.41 9.32 13.98
C ALA A 3 4.62 8.41 13.71
N THR A 4 4.40 7.10 13.74
CA THR A 4 5.48 6.14 13.51
C THR A 4 5.96 6.18 12.06
N VAL A 5 7.21 5.74 11.79
CA VAL A 5 7.73 5.63 10.41
C VAL A 5 6.80 4.79 9.53
N ARG A 6 6.17 3.76 10.11
CA ARG A 6 5.15 2.93 9.48
C ARG A 6 3.95 3.77 9.03
N GLU A 7 3.33 4.52 9.94
CA GLU A 7 2.16 5.35 9.64
C GLU A 7 2.45 6.36 8.54
N LEU A 8 3.61 7.02 8.59
CA LEU A 8 4.03 7.98 7.56
C LEU A 8 4.23 7.31 6.19
N THR A 9 4.84 6.13 6.17
CA THR A 9 5.08 5.37 4.92
C THR A 9 3.76 4.89 4.32
N VAL A 10 2.89 4.30 5.14
CA VAL A 10 1.56 3.83 4.71
C VAL A 10 0.75 5.00 4.15
N ALA A 11 0.70 6.14 4.85
CA ALA A 11 -0.04 7.31 4.40
C ALA A 11 0.48 7.87 3.05
N GLN A 12 1.81 7.97 2.88
CA GLN A 12 2.40 8.43 1.62
C GLN A 12 2.08 7.50 0.46
N VAL A 13 2.25 6.19 0.64
CA VAL A 13 2.01 5.20 -0.41
C VAL A 13 0.52 5.13 -0.76
N THR A 14 -0.37 5.18 0.23
CA THR A 14 -1.81 5.27 0.00
C THR A 14 -2.16 6.48 -0.86
N ALA A 15 -1.63 7.67 -0.55
CA ALA A 15 -1.92 8.88 -1.32
C ALA A 15 -1.52 8.75 -2.81
N LEU A 16 -0.41 8.06 -3.10
CA LEU A 16 0.02 7.78 -4.46
C LEU A 16 -0.88 6.76 -5.16
N LEU A 17 -1.25 5.68 -4.47
CA LEU A 17 -2.09 4.62 -5.04
C LEU A 17 -3.52 5.10 -5.30
N THR A 18 -4.10 5.92 -4.42
CA THR A 18 -5.44 6.47 -4.65
C THR A 18 -5.49 7.40 -5.87
N ARG A 19 -4.38 8.09 -6.19
CA ARG A 19 -4.26 8.86 -7.45
C ARG A 19 -4.21 7.95 -8.68
N ARG A 20 -3.57 6.78 -8.57
CA ARG A 20 -3.42 5.81 -9.65
C ARG A 20 -4.67 4.92 -9.84
N PHE A 21 -5.41 4.70 -8.77
CA PHE A 21 -6.61 3.87 -8.71
C PHE A 21 -7.79 4.65 -8.11
N PRO A 22 -8.29 5.69 -8.79
CA PRO A 22 -9.32 6.58 -8.24
C PRO A 22 -10.68 5.91 -7.99
N LEU A 23 -10.91 4.72 -8.58
CA LEU A 23 -12.14 3.94 -8.40
C LEU A 23 -12.08 2.97 -7.21
N LYS A 24 -10.91 2.79 -6.59
CA LYS A 24 -10.74 1.90 -5.43
C LYS A 24 -11.02 2.67 -4.14
N ASN A 25 -11.66 2.03 -3.17
CA ASN A 25 -11.97 2.62 -1.87
C ASN A 25 -10.67 2.94 -1.10
N ILE A 26 -10.55 4.17 -0.58
CA ILE A 26 -9.35 4.64 0.12
C ILE A 26 -9.02 3.83 1.38
N SER A 27 -10.02 3.38 2.13
CA SER A 27 -9.83 2.55 3.32
C SER A 27 -9.25 1.19 2.94
N HIS A 28 -9.75 0.60 1.86
CA HIS A 28 -9.23 -0.67 1.34
C HIS A 28 -7.80 -0.55 0.80
N VAL A 29 -7.48 0.54 0.10
CA VAL A 29 -6.10 0.82 -0.34
C VAL A 29 -5.18 0.98 0.87
N THR A 30 -5.62 1.68 1.92
CA THR A 30 -4.83 1.90 3.14
C THR A 30 -4.55 0.59 3.87
N GLU A 31 -5.56 -0.26 4.02
CA GLU A 31 -5.45 -1.57 4.65
C GLU A 31 -4.47 -2.47 3.88
N THR A 32 -4.61 -2.54 2.56
CA THR A 32 -3.71 -3.30 1.69
C THR A 32 -2.26 -2.83 1.82
N VAL A 33 -2.01 -1.51 1.80
CA VAL A 33 -0.67 -0.94 1.95
C VAL A 33 -0.07 -1.25 3.33
N ALA A 34 -0.90 -1.23 4.38
CA ALA A 34 -0.47 -1.56 5.74
C ALA A 34 -0.08 -3.04 5.86
N GLU A 35 -0.89 -3.95 5.32
CA GLU A 35 -0.59 -5.39 5.28
C GLU A 35 0.71 -5.69 4.54
N GLU A 36 0.89 -5.11 3.36
CA GLU A 36 2.11 -5.29 2.56
C GLU A 36 3.34 -4.70 3.26
N TYR A 37 3.20 -3.56 3.94
CA TYR A 37 4.28 -2.98 4.74
C TYR A 37 4.70 -3.94 5.87
N ASP A 38 3.73 -4.51 6.61
CA ASP A 38 4.01 -5.41 7.73
C ASP A 38 4.64 -6.73 7.25
N ALA A 39 4.16 -7.28 6.13
CA ALA A 39 4.75 -8.46 5.51
C ALA A 39 6.21 -8.24 5.09
N LEU A 40 6.54 -7.04 4.60
CA LEU A 40 7.90 -6.67 4.19
C LEU A 40 8.78 -6.25 5.35
N ALA A 41 8.23 -5.70 6.43
CA ALA A 41 8.97 -5.31 7.63
C ALA A 41 9.63 -6.51 8.33
N GLY A 42 9.11 -7.73 8.12
CA GLY A 42 9.71 -8.98 8.59
C GLY A 42 10.92 -9.48 7.77
N ASN A 43 11.23 -8.86 6.62
CA ASN A 43 12.26 -9.35 5.68
C ASN A 43 13.50 -8.41 5.68
N PRO A 44 14.76 -8.91 5.65
CA PRO A 44 15.97 -8.09 5.86
C PRO A 44 16.27 -6.99 4.83
N ILE A 45 15.51 -6.86 3.73
CA ILE A 45 15.80 -5.92 2.64
C ILE A 45 15.19 -4.55 2.95
N ARG A 46 15.85 -3.82 3.85
CA ARG A 46 15.37 -2.56 4.47
C ARG A 46 15.45 -1.28 3.63
N ILE A 47 15.67 -1.35 2.31
CA ILE A 47 15.96 -0.13 1.52
C ILE A 47 14.98 0.12 0.36
N TYR A 48 14.04 -0.80 0.12
CA TYR A 48 13.12 -0.70 -1.03
C TYR A 48 11.64 -0.89 -0.67
N VAL A 49 11.28 -0.78 0.62
CA VAL A 49 9.91 -1.04 1.10
C VAL A 49 8.84 -0.24 0.32
N PRO A 50 8.97 1.07 0.05
CA PRO A 50 7.93 1.79 -0.69
C PRO A 50 7.71 1.26 -2.10
N ASN A 51 8.80 0.98 -2.83
CA ASN A 51 8.74 0.47 -4.21
C ASN A 51 8.25 -0.98 -4.26
N LEU A 52 8.63 -1.80 -3.27
CA LEU A 52 8.16 -3.19 -3.17
C LEU A 52 6.69 -3.25 -2.80
N VAL A 53 6.23 -2.43 -1.84
CA VAL A 53 4.82 -2.26 -1.49
C VAL A 53 4.03 -1.77 -2.71
N GLU A 54 4.51 -0.74 -3.42
CA GLU A 54 3.84 -0.25 -4.62
C GLU A 54 3.74 -1.35 -5.68
N HIS A 55 4.83 -2.08 -5.93
CA HIS A 55 4.85 -3.14 -6.94
C HIS A 55 3.90 -4.28 -6.58
N ALA A 56 3.92 -4.75 -5.33
CA ALA A 56 3.05 -5.82 -4.84
C ALA A 56 1.57 -5.40 -4.85
N ALA A 57 1.27 -4.21 -4.32
CA ALA A 57 -0.08 -3.65 -4.33
C ALA A 57 -0.61 -3.49 -5.75
N ARG A 58 0.19 -2.94 -6.67
CA ARG A 58 -0.18 -2.81 -8.08
C ARG A 58 -0.50 -4.17 -8.71
N HIS A 59 0.33 -5.18 -8.45
CA HIS A 59 0.14 -6.52 -8.97
C HIS A 59 -1.15 -7.16 -8.42
N ARG A 60 -1.43 -7.06 -7.11
CA ARG A 60 -2.69 -7.55 -6.52
C ARG A 60 -3.90 -6.82 -7.09
N LEU A 61 -3.90 -5.48 -7.08
CA LEU A 61 -5.00 -4.67 -7.60
C LEU A 61 -5.29 -4.89 -9.08
N SER A 62 -4.27 -5.21 -9.90
CA SER A 62 -4.45 -5.51 -11.32
C SER A 62 -5.07 -6.88 -11.60
N ARG A 63 -5.04 -7.80 -10.63
CA ARG A 63 -5.57 -9.16 -10.78
C ARG A 63 -6.96 -9.30 -10.17
N GLU A 64 -7.41 -8.30 -9.43
CA GLU A 64 -8.76 -8.24 -8.90
C GLU A 64 -9.72 -7.74 -9.99
N PRO A 65 -10.90 -8.37 -10.16
CA PRO A 65 -11.94 -7.81 -11.00
C PRO A 65 -12.34 -6.43 -10.46
N ALA A 66 -12.65 -5.49 -11.36
CA ALA A 66 -13.20 -4.20 -10.97
C ALA A 66 -14.45 -4.46 -10.13
N PHE A 67 -14.42 -4.05 -8.87
CA PHE A 67 -15.54 -4.24 -7.96
C PHE A 67 -16.71 -3.44 -8.53
N THR A 68 -17.70 -4.16 -9.06
CA THR A 68 -18.88 -3.59 -9.69
C THR A 68 -19.95 -3.49 -8.61
N THR A 69 -20.22 -2.27 -8.15
CA THR A 69 -21.39 -1.91 -7.35
C THR A 69 -22.18 -0.87 -8.14
#